data_AF-A0A7C7EB35-F1
#
_entry.id   AF-A0A7C7EB35-F1
#
_cell.length_a   1.000
_cell.length_b   1.000
_cell.length_c   1.000
_cell.angle_alpha   90.00
_cell.angle_beta   90.00
_cell.angle_gamma   90.00
#
_symmetry.space_group_name_H-M   'P 1'
#
loop_
_entity.id
_entity.type
_entity.pdbx_description
1 polymer ?
#
loop_
_entity_poly.entity_id
_entity_poly.type
_entity_poly.pdbx_seq_one_letter_code
_entity_poly.pdbx_strand_id
1 'polypeptide(L)' 'MVIDQYLLAPEDDEVQYVLDMVINYILNIGKPRRIFVRDEYLLYLLTDLCERGKIDLQVKERLKAIDRFVESFSEFQF' A
#
# COMPACT_ATOMS: atom_id res chain seq x y z
N MET A 1 -7.99 8.60 -6.14
CA MET A 1 -7.16 8.38 -7.33
C MET A 1 -6.25 7.23 -7.00
N VAL A 2 -6.25 6.18 -7.82
CA VAL A 2 -5.27 5.09 -7.71
C VAL A 2 -3.99 5.59 -8.38
N ILE A 3 -2.86 5.45 -7.69
CA ILE A 3 -1.57 6.01 -8.12
C ILE A 3 -0.67 4.89 -8.66
N ASP A 4 -0.80 3.69 -8.09
CA ASP A 4 -0.10 2.50 -8.51
C ASP A 4 -0.97 1.28 -8.18
N GLN A 5 -0.86 0.23 -9.00
CA GLN A 5 -1.50 -1.07 -8.78
C GLN A 5 -0.70 -2.17 -9.46
N TYR A 6 -0.49 -3.28 -8.76
CA TYR A 6 0.18 -4.45 -9.29
C TYR A 6 -0.49 -5.72 -8.77
N LEU A 7 -0.65 -6.72 -9.64
CA LEU A 7 -1.19 -8.04 -9.29
C LEU A 7 -0.01 -9.00 -9.10
N LEU A 8 0.20 -9.47 -7.88
CA LEU A 8 1.31 -10.36 -7.53
C LEU A 8 1.03 -11.80 -7.96
N ALA A 9 2.01 -12.42 -8.61
CA ALA A 9 2.09 -13.86 -8.81
C ALA A 9 2.72 -14.55 -7.59
N PRO A 10 2.53 -15.86 -7.38
CA PRO A 10 3.13 -16.58 -6.24
C PRO A 10 4.65 -16.51 -6.16
N GLU A 11 5.32 -16.28 -7.30
CA GLU A 11 6.77 -16.18 -7.41
C GLU A 11 7.31 -14.76 -7.14
N ASP A 12 6.41 -13.77 -7.06
CA ASP A 12 6.79 -12.38 -6.85
C ASP A 12 7.20 -12.12 -5.39
N ASP A 13 8.23 -11.29 -5.22
CA ASP A 13 8.66 -10.81 -3.90
C ASP A 13 7.74 -9.67 -3.45
N GLU A 14 6.65 -10.03 -2.77
CA GLU A 14 5.68 -9.09 -2.20
C GLU A 14 6.35 -7.97 -1.40
N VAL A 15 7.38 -8.29 -0.62
CA VAL A 15 8.06 -7.34 0.25
C VAL A 15 8.74 -6.26 -0.57
N GLN A 16 9.47 -6.67 -1.60
CA GLN A 16 10.14 -5.76 -2.51
C GLN A 16 9.14 -4.84 -3.21
N TYR A 17 8.01 -5.37 -3.70
CA TYR A 17 6.99 -4.57 -4.39
C TYR A 17 6.37 -3.50 -3.49
N VAL A 18 6.04 -3.85 -2.23
CA VAL A 18 5.45 -2.89 -1.30
C VAL A 18 6.44 -1.76 -0.96
N LEU A 19 7.71 -2.10 -0.72
CA LEU A 19 8.75 -1.12 -0.46
C LEU A 19 8.98 -0.20 -1.66
N ASP A 20 9.11 -0.77 -2.86
CA ASP A 20 9.32 -0.02 -4.08
C ASP A 20 8.15 0.92 -4.37
N MET A 21 6.91 0.49 -4.13
CA MET A 21 5.73 1.35 -4.27
C MET A 21 5.83 2.60 -3.39
N VAL A 22 6.20 2.44 -2.13
CA VAL A 22 6.33 3.58 -1.19
C VAL A 22 7.52 4.46 -1.56
N ILE A 23 8.66 3.88 -1.89
CA ILE A 23 9.87 4.62 -2.29
C ILE A 23 9.61 5.40 -3.57
N ASN A 24 9.03 4.77 -4.59
CA ASN A 24 8.69 5.41 -5.86
C ASN A 24 7.70 6.55 -5.67
N TYR A 25 6.72 6.39 -4.78
CA TYR A 25 5.83 7.49 -4.42
C TYR A 25 6.61 8.67 -3.83
N ILE A 26 7.50 8.41 -2.86
CA ILE A 26 8.30 9.45 -2.20
C ILE A 26 9.20 10.17 -3.21
N LEU A 27 9.81 9.44 -4.14
CA LEU A 27 10.74 10.00 -5.13
C LEU A 27 10.03 10.82 -6.21
N ASN A 28 8.86 10.36 -6.70
CA ASN A 28 8.20 10.97 -7.86
C ASN A 28 7.15 12.01 -7.48
N ILE A 29 6.46 11.84 -6.35
CA ILE A 29 5.36 12.70 -5.92
C ILE A 29 5.79 13.53 -4.71
N GLY A 30 6.66 12.98 -3.87
CA GLY A 30 7.16 13.62 -2.65
C GLY A 30 6.76 12.85 -1.40
N LYS A 31 7.40 13.22 -0.28
CA LYS A 31 7.20 12.54 1.00
C LYS A 31 5.76 12.74 1.52
N PRO A 32 4.98 11.66 1.74
CA PRO A 32 3.66 11.78 2.34
C PRO A 32 3.76 12.14 3.82
N ARG A 33 2.74 12.83 4.34
CA ARG A 33 2.64 13.10 5.78
C ARG A 33 2.21 11.85 6.57
N ARG A 34 1.32 11.05 5.99
CA ARG A 34 0.74 9.86 6.60
C ARG A 34 0.41 8.81 5.56
N ILE A 35 0.69 7.55 5.87
CA ILE A 35 0.31 6.36 5.11
C ILE A 35 -0.69 5.56 5.94
N PHE A 36 -1.74 5.07 5.29
CA PHE A 36 -2.70 4.15 5.89
C PHE A 36 -2.56 2.78 5.22
N VAL A 37 -2.38 1.74 6.02
CA VAL A 37 -2.28 0.34 5.57
C VAL A 37 -3.48 -0.45 6.07
N ARG A 38 -3.81 -1.57 5.40
CA ARG A 38 -5.02 -2.34 5.71
C ARG A 38 -4.85 -3.29 6.89
N ASP A 39 -3.65 -3.81 7.08
CA ASP A 39 -3.32 -4.84 8.05
C ASP A 39 -1.99 -4.54 8.76
N GLU A 40 -1.72 -5.31 9.82
CA GLU A 40 -0.51 -5.18 10.61
C GLU A 40 0.74 -5.69 9.89
N TYR A 41 0.60 -6.61 8.93
CA TYR A 41 1.74 -7.13 8.18
C TYR A 41 2.41 -6.02 7.37
N LEU A 42 1.62 -5.26 6.60
CA LEU A 42 2.08 -4.08 5.88
C LEU A 42 2.56 -2.97 6.82
N LEU A 43 1.98 -2.86 8.02
CA LEU A 43 2.46 -1.93 9.04
C LEU A 43 3.91 -2.26 9.40
N TYR A 44 4.17 -3.48 9.88
CA TYR A 44 5.50 -3.89 10.32
C TYR A 44 6.54 -3.82 9.19
N LEU A 45 6.14 -4.17 7.96
CA LEU A 45 7.00 -4.10 6.78
C LEU A 45 7.45 -2.67 6.47
N LEU A 46 6.58 -1.69 6.68
CA LEU A 46 6.84 -0.28 6.38
C LEU A 46 7.33 0.54 7.58
N THR A 47 7.29 0.00 8.81
CA THR A 47 7.64 0.73 10.04
C THR A 47 9.03 1.35 9.95
N ASP A 48 10.06 0.55 9.66
CA ASP A 48 11.45 1.04 9.62
C ASP A 48 11.64 2.15 8.58
N LEU A 49 11.01 2.00 7.41
CA LEU A 49 11.06 2.99 6.34
C LEU A 49 10.35 4.29 6.76
N CYS A 50 9.16 4.17 7.34
CA CYS A 50 8.32 5.30 7.73
C CYS A 50 8.91 6.05 8.93
N GLU A 51 9.47 5.37 9.92
CA GLU A 51 10.13 5.99 11.08
C GLU A 51 11.34 6.82 10.64
N ARG A 52 12.23 6.24 9.83
CA ARG A 52 13.39 6.96 9.25
C ARG A 52 12.94 8.11 8.37
N GLY A 53 11.88 7.89 7.59
CA GLY A 53 11.26 8.87 6.74
C GLY A 53 10.51 9.96 7.49
N LYS A 54 10.25 9.83 8.80
CA LYS A 54 9.33 10.67 9.59
C LYS A 54 7.95 10.78 8.93
N ILE A 55 7.39 9.64 8.54
CA ILE A 55 6.06 9.47 7.94
C ILE A 55 5.20 8.77 8.99
N ASP A 56 4.00 9.30 9.23
CA ASP A 56 3.04 8.67 10.16
C ASP A 56 2.43 7.42 9.48
N LEU A 57 2.46 6.27 10.14
CA LEU A 57 1.99 5.00 9.59
C LEU A 57 0.91 4.43 10.51
N GLN A 58 -0.27 4.14 9.96
CA GLN A 58 -1.42 3.69 10.75
C GLN A 58 -2.18 2.57 10.04
N VAL A 59 -2.59 1.57 10.80
CA VAL A 59 -3.55 0.56 10.30
C VAL A 59 -4.93 1.19 10.25
N LYS A 60 -5.60 0.98 9.12
CA LYS A 60 -7.00 1.34 8.92
C LYS A 60 -7.66 0.23 8.09
N GLU A 61 -8.50 -0.55 8.73
CA GLU A 61 -9.19 -1.70 8.12
C GLU A 61 -9.98 -1.33 6.86
N ARG A 62 -10.57 -0.12 6.85
CA ARG A 62 -11.38 0.39 5.73
C ARG A 62 -10.65 1.47 4.96
N LEU A 63 -10.24 1.12 3.75
CA LEU A 63 -9.63 2.02 2.79
C LEU A 63 -10.58 2.11 1.60
N LYS A 64 -11.36 3.19 1.53
CA LYS A 64 -12.43 3.38 0.53
C LYS A 64 -12.04 3.05 -0.93
N ALA A 65 -10.78 3.28 -1.29
CA ALA A 65 -10.28 2.94 -2.63
C ALA A 65 -10.13 1.42 -2.83
N ILE A 66 -9.58 0.72 -1.82
CA ILE A 66 -9.44 -0.74 -1.81
C ILE A 66 -10.81 -1.39 -1.67
N ASP A 67 -11.66 -0.89 -0.77
CA ASP A 67 -13.01 -1.42 -0.54
C ASP A 67 -13.82 -1.39 -1.85
N ARG A 68 -13.82 -0.25 -2.56
CA ARG A 68 -14.45 -0.11 -3.88
C ARG A 68 -13.86 -1.05 -4.92
N PHE A 69 -12.54 -1.23 -4.93
CA PHE A 69 -11.88 -2.15 -5.86
C PHE A 69 -12.33 -3.59 -5.61
N VAL A 70 -12.36 -4.04 -4.36
CA VAL A 70 -12.80 -5.38 -3.98
C VAL A 70 -14.27 -5.61 -4.32
N GLU A 71 -15.13 -4.63 -4.01
CA GLU A 71 -16.56 -4.66 -4.38
C GLU A 71 -16.72 -4.82 -5.91
N SER A 72 -16.07 -3.96 -6.70
CA SER A 72 -16.12 -4.06 -8.16
C SER A 72 -15.57 -5.38 -8.68
N PHE A 73 -14.45 -5.89 -8.15
CA PHE A 73 -13.87 -7.15 -8.58
C PHE A 73 -14.79 -8.36 -8.27
N SER A 74 -15.51 -8.30 -7.14
CA SER A 74 -16.47 -9.32 -6.74
C SER A 74 -17.69 -9.35 -7.67
N GLU A 75 -18.09 -8.20 -8.22
CA GLU A 75 -19.17 -8.09 -9.21
C GLU A 75 -18.79 -8.65 -10.59
N PHE A 76 -17.49 -8.74 -10.92
CA PHE A 76 -17.01 -9.28 -12.20
C PHE A 76 -16.85 -10.81 -12.23
N GLN A 77 -17.04 -11.54 -11.13
CA GLN A 77 -16.96 -13.01 -11.09
C GLN A 77 -18.26 -13.75 -11.48
N PHE A 78 -19.00 -13.25 -12.49
CA PHE A 78 -20.12 -13.97 -13.11
C PHE A 78 -19.73 -14.59 -14.46
#